data_AF-A0A9Q0I9G5-F1
#
_entry.id   AF-A0A9Q0I9G5-F1
#
_cell.length_a   1.000
_cell.length_b   1.000
_cell.length_c   1.000
_cell.angle_alpha   90.00
_cell.angle_beta   90.00
_cell.angle_gamma   90.00
#
_symmetry.space_group_name_H-M   'P 1'
#
loop_
_entity.id
_entity.type
_entity.pdbx_description
1 polymer ?
#
loop_
_entity_poly.entity_id
_entity_poly.type
_entity_poly.pdbx_seq_one_letter_code
_entity_poly.pdbx_strand_id
1 'polypeptide(L)'
;KYKEFERAVRVEEMDGLQLVKRLAEDMEDMFHKKAQAMEQPKISLRVRFQVPGKGGDYEYFNAVLINEMDKENHNSAIVNGVFWSEALNKVFVDNFEKDPSLIWQYFGSAKGFFRQYPGIKWQPDEHGVIAFDCRNREWYIQAATSPKDLVILVDLSGSMKGLRLTIARQTVSSILDTLGGDDFFNIIAYNEELHYVEPCLNGTLVQADVPNKDVRIFPYLIGRESAFAENLKWMACANKGYFTQISTLADVQENVMEYLHVLSRPKVIDQEHDTVWTEAYVDNTVSLSLCRSLYLSLYRETKLIN
;
A
#
# COMPACT_ATOMS: atom_id res chain seq x y z
N LYS A 1 41.86 -29.50 20.27
CA LYS A 1 43.16 -29.49 19.55
C LYS A 1 43.49 -28.12 18.96
N TYR A 2 43.10 -26.99 19.59
CA TYR A 2 43.43 -25.63 19.12
C TYR A 2 44.32 -24.88 20.14
N LYS A 3 45.31 -25.57 20.73
CA LYS A 3 46.28 -24.96 21.67
C LYS A 3 47.62 -24.66 21.02
N GLU A 4 47.87 -25.17 19.81
CA GLU A 4 49.08 -24.86 19.05
C GLU A 4 48.67 -23.91 17.93
N PHE A 5 49.10 -22.66 18.05
CA PHE A 5 48.87 -21.61 17.07
C PHE A 5 49.36 -22.07 15.69
N GLU A 6 48.44 -22.41 14.80
CA GLU A 6 48.74 -22.52 13.38
C GLU A 6 49.29 -21.17 12.93
N ARG A 7 50.49 -21.14 12.35
CA ARG A 7 51.14 -19.94 11.77
C ARG A 7 50.29 -19.21 10.72
N ALA A 8 49.15 -19.78 10.32
CA ALA A 8 48.23 -19.24 9.33
C ALA A 8 47.03 -18.47 9.93
N VAL A 9 46.80 -18.51 11.25
CA VAL A 9 45.62 -17.87 11.88
C VAL A 9 46.07 -16.90 12.96
N ARG A 10 45.64 -15.64 12.84
CA ARG A 10 45.87 -14.57 13.82
C ARG A 10 44.60 -14.33 14.62
N VAL A 11 44.72 -14.30 15.95
CA VAL A 11 43.65 -13.87 16.83
C VAL A 11 43.73 -12.35 16.92
N GLU A 12 42.66 -11.67 16.51
CA GLU A 12 42.51 -10.21 16.65
C GLU A 12 41.38 -9.92 17.63
N GLU A 13 41.64 -9.03 18.58
CA GLU A 13 40.63 -8.55 19.52
C GLU A 13 39.76 -7.52 18.79
N MET A 14 38.46 -7.77 18.73
CA MET A 14 37.52 -6.88 18.05
C MET A 14 36.90 -5.90 19.04
N ASP A 15 37.11 -4.61 18.80
CA ASP A 15 36.42 -3.55 19.55
C ASP A 15 34.96 -3.46 19.09
N GLY A 16 34.05 -3.93 19.95
CA GLY A 16 32.61 -3.93 19.67
C GLY A 16 32.05 -2.53 19.41
N LEU A 17 32.59 -1.48 20.04
CA LEU A 17 32.13 -0.10 19.82
C LEU A 17 32.53 0.39 18.43
N GLN A 18 33.75 0.08 17.99
CA GLN A 18 34.21 0.43 16.63
C GLN A 18 33.42 -0.33 15.56
N LEU A 19 33.09 -1.60 15.81
CA LEU A 19 32.26 -2.37 14.90
C LEU A 19 30.86 -1.77 14.75
N VAL A 20 30.21 -1.42 15.86
CA VAL A 20 28.89 -0.80 15.84
C VAL A 20 28.92 0.56 15.14
N LYS A 21 29.96 1.37 15.38
CA LYS A 21 30.12 2.67 14.69
C LYS A 21 30.28 2.50 13.19
N ARG A 22 31.16 1.59 12.75
CA ARG A 22 31.35 1.32 11.31
C ARG A 22 30.07 0.82 10.66
N LEU A 23 29.36 -0.09 11.32
CA LEU A 23 28.08 -0.58 10.81
C LEU A 23 27.03 0.54 10.72
N ALA A 24 26.97 1.43 11.71
CA ALA A 24 26.06 2.58 11.69
C ALA A 24 26.38 3.55 10.55
N GLU A 25 27.66 3.85 10.32
CA GLU A 25 28.12 4.68 9.19
C GLU A 25 27.76 4.02 7.85
N ASP A 26 28.03 2.72 7.68
CA ASP A 26 27.67 1.97 6.47
C ASP A 26 26.15 1.96 6.22
N MET A 27 25.35 1.83 7.28
CA MET A 27 23.89 1.87 7.20
C MET A 27 23.37 3.27 6.86
N GLU A 28 23.93 4.31 7.49
CA GLU A 28 23.59 5.71 7.20
C GLU A 28 23.86 6.05 5.73
N ASP A 29 25.05 5.72 5.23
CA ASP A 29 25.42 5.91 3.83
C ASP A 29 24.48 5.16 2.87
N MET A 30 24.14 3.92 3.21
CA MET A 30 23.24 3.10 2.41
C MET A 30 21.82 3.69 2.38
N PHE A 31 21.29 4.13 3.52
CA PHE A 31 19.98 4.78 3.60
C PHE A 31 19.97 6.13 2.89
N HIS A 32 21.03 6.91 3.03
CA HIS A 32 21.15 8.22 2.39
C HIS A 32 21.15 8.10 0.86
N LYS A 33 21.91 7.16 0.30
CA LYS A 33 21.94 6.89 -1.15
C LYS A 33 20.56 6.47 -1.67
N LYS A 34 19.85 5.59 -0.94
CA LYS A 34 18.49 5.16 -1.29
C LYS A 34 17.49 6.33 -1.25
N ALA A 35 17.61 7.23 -0.26
CA ALA A 35 16.78 8.43 -0.17
C ALA A 35 17.01 9.37 -1.36
N GLN A 36 18.27 9.62 -1.74
CA GLN A 36 18.58 10.44 -2.91
C GLN A 36 18.02 9.86 -4.22
N ALA A 37 18.07 8.54 -4.39
CA ALA A 37 17.51 7.86 -5.56
C ALA A 37 15.98 8.04 -5.68
N MET A 38 15.28 8.20 -4.55
CA MET A 38 13.84 8.47 -4.48
C MET A 38 13.46 9.92 -4.82
N GLU A 39 14.40 10.87 -4.77
CA GLU A 39 14.11 12.28 -5.10
C GLU A 39 14.15 12.57 -6.61
N GLN A 40 14.97 11.84 -7.38
CA GLN A 40 15.12 12.06 -8.82
C GLN A 40 13.82 11.83 -9.65
N PRO A 41 13.00 10.79 -9.36
CA PRO A 41 11.72 10.59 -10.02
C PRO A 41 10.77 11.80 -9.93
N LYS A 42 10.80 12.56 -8.82
CA LYS A 42 9.94 13.74 -8.59
C LYS A 42 10.16 14.81 -9.66
N ILE A 43 11.42 15.04 -10.04
CA ILE A 43 11.80 16.05 -11.02
C ILE A 43 11.40 15.59 -12.44
N SER A 44 11.67 14.33 -12.78
CA SER A 44 11.36 13.79 -14.11
C SER A 44 9.86 13.72 -14.37
N LEU A 45 9.07 13.28 -13.38
CA LEU A 45 7.60 13.21 -13.49
C LEU A 45 6.97 14.59 -13.63
N ARG A 46 7.44 15.60 -12.89
CA ARG A 46 6.90 16.97 -12.97
C ARG A 46 7.08 17.61 -14.36
N VAL A 47 8.06 17.18 -15.14
CA VAL A 47 8.47 17.83 -16.40
C VAL A 47 7.75 17.28 -17.64
N ARG A 48 7.14 16.07 -17.61
CA ARG A 48 6.64 15.39 -18.83
C ARG A 48 5.12 15.24 -18.96
N PHE A 49 4.32 15.94 -18.17
CA PHE A 49 2.86 15.95 -18.33
C PHE A 49 2.43 16.79 -19.55
N GLN A 50 2.64 16.27 -20.75
CA GLN A 50 1.99 16.74 -21.98
C GLN A 50 1.30 15.53 -22.61
N VAL A 51 -0.03 15.49 -22.54
CA VAL A 51 -0.84 14.40 -23.11
C VAL A 51 -0.78 14.49 -24.64
N PRO A 52 -0.20 13.52 -25.36
CA PRO A 52 -0.26 13.50 -26.82
C PRO A 52 -1.55 12.82 -27.29
N GLY A 53 -2.02 13.20 -28.49
CA GLY A 53 -3.24 12.70 -29.11
C GLY A 53 -3.22 11.19 -29.41
N LYS A 54 -4.42 10.62 -29.45
CA LYS A 54 -4.72 9.20 -29.68
C LYS A 54 -4.04 8.64 -30.94
N GLY A 55 -3.34 7.51 -30.82
CA GLY A 55 -3.06 6.63 -31.98
C GLY A 55 -1.67 6.01 -32.10
N GLY A 56 -1.02 5.56 -31.02
CA GLY A 56 0.22 4.79 -31.11
C GLY A 56 0.07 3.40 -30.48
N ASP A 57 0.55 2.36 -31.15
CA ASP A 57 0.86 1.08 -30.50
C ASP A 57 2.07 1.31 -29.58
N TYR A 58 1.94 0.97 -28.31
CA TYR A 58 2.96 1.19 -27.29
C TYR A 58 3.71 -0.11 -27.00
N GLU A 59 5.04 -0.08 -27.09
CA GLU A 59 5.89 -1.24 -26.79
C GLU A 59 6.27 -1.22 -25.31
N TYR A 60 5.69 -2.13 -24.52
CA TYR A 60 6.02 -2.29 -23.10
C TYR A 60 6.16 -3.77 -22.75
N PHE A 61 7.14 -4.10 -21.89
CA PHE A 61 7.31 -5.46 -21.38
C PHE A 61 6.25 -5.73 -20.32
N ASN A 62 5.25 -6.52 -20.68
CA ASN A 62 4.16 -6.87 -19.80
C ASN A 62 4.38 -8.25 -19.17
N ALA A 63 4.21 -8.35 -17.85
CA ALA A 63 4.22 -9.62 -17.16
C ALA A 63 2.90 -10.41 -17.33
N VAL A 64 1.80 -9.72 -17.64
CA VAL A 64 0.45 -10.28 -17.84
C VAL A 64 -0.28 -9.51 -18.93
N LEU A 65 -0.67 -10.12 -20.04
CA LEU A 65 -1.32 -9.44 -21.18
C LEU A 65 -2.48 -8.51 -20.73
N ILE A 66 -2.27 -7.20 -20.75
CA ILE A 66 -3.30 -6.15 -20.54
C ILE A 66 -4.04 -5.84 -21.86
N ASN A 67 -3.67 -6.50 -22.95
CA ASN A 67 -4.12 -6.20 -24.31
C ASN A 67 -5.45 -6.88 -24.69
N GLU A 68 -6.39 -7.01 -23.75
CA GLU A 68 -7.80 -7.18 -24.12
C GLU A 68 -8.51 -5.87 -23.78
N MET A 69 -8.71 -5.03 -24.81
CA MET A 69 -9.59 -3.87 -24.68
C MET A 69 -10.99 -4.38 -24.39
N ASP A 70 -11.47 -4.19 -23.15
CA ASP A 70 -12.87 -4.39 -22.87
C ASP A 70 -13.70 -3.40 -23.70
N LYS A 71 -14.87 -3.84 -24.17
CA LYS A 71 -15.71 -3.13 -25.16
C LYS A 71 -16.21 -1.74 -24.69
N GLU A 72 -15.97 -1.38 -23.43
CA GLU A 72 -16.48 -0.21 -22.73
C GLU A 72 -15.43 0.87 -22.37
N ASN A 73 -14.23 0.89 -22.99
CA ASN A 73 -13.24 1.97 -22.80
C ASN A 73 -12.61 2.09 -21.39
N HIS A 74 -12.87 1.14 -20.48
CA HIS A 74 -12.32 1.10 -19.11
C HIS A 74 -10.78 1.05 -19.06
N ASN A 75 -10.13 0.58 -20.13
CA ASN A 75 -8.67 0.42 -20.19
C ASN A 75 -7.91 1.72 -20.55
N SER A 76 -8.62 2.81 -20.89
CA SER A 76 -7.96 4.06 -21.32
C SER A 76 -7.15 4.75 -20.22
N ALA A 77 -7.60 4.70 -18.97
CA ALA A 77 -6.86 5.27 -17.84
C ALA A 77 -5.60 4.48 -17.50
N ILE A 78 -5.64 3.15 -17.64
CA ILE A 78 -4.49 2.26 -17.42
C ILE A 78 -3.48 2.45 -18.56
N VAL A 79 -3.93 2.44 -19.82
CA VAL A 79 -3.06 2.65 -20.99
C VAL A 79 -2.37 4.02 -20.93
N ASN A 80 -3.12 5.08 -20.64
CA ASN A 80 -2.54 6.41 -20.41
C ASN A 80 -1.54 6.39 -19.24
N GLY A 81 -1.90 5.67 -18.18
CA GLY A 81 -1.06 5.35 -17.02
C GLY A 81 0.32 4.79 -17.38
N VAL A 82 0.31 3.71 -18.16
CA VAL A 82 1.49 2.99 -18.62
C VAL A 82 2.37 3.88 -19.52
N PHE A 83 1.72 4.72 -20.33
CA PHE A 83 2.41 5.64 -21.24
C PHE A 83 3.18 6.73 -20.49
N TRP A 84 2.53 7.55 -19.66
CA TRP A 84 3.25 8.64 -18.99
C TRP A 84 4.30 8.11 -18.00
N SER A 85 4.07 6.92 -17.43
CA SER A 85 5.01 6.29 -16.51
C SER A 85 6.23 5.67 -17.19
N GLU A 86 6.30 5.65 -18.53
CA GLU A 86 7.50 5.26 -19.28
C GLU A 86 8.71 6.14 -18.97
N ALA A 87 8.47 7.43 -18.66
CA ALA A 87 9.52 8.36 -18.27
C ALA A 87 10.34 7.91 -17.05
N LEU A 88 9.78 7.02 -16.22
CA LEU A 88 10.47 6.43 -15.08
C LEU A 88 11.54 5.42 -15.47
N ASN A 89 11.43 4.78 -16.65
CA ASN A 89 12.42 3.80 -17.10
C ASN A 89 13.84 4.38 -17.10
N LYS A 90 13.99 5.59 -17.66
CA LYS A 90 15.29 6.27 -17.68
C LYS A 90 15.79 6.55 -16.26
N VAL A 91 14.91 7.00 -15.37
CA VAL A 91 15.28 7.30 -13.98
C VAL A 91 15.75 6.04 -13.26
N PHE A 92 15.04 4.92 -13.45
CA PHE A 92 15.42 3.65 -12.84
C PHE A 92 16.78 3.14 -13.33
N VAL A 93 17.04 3.22 -14.64
CA VAL A 93 18.34 2.87 -15.22
C VAL A 93 19.44 3.80 -14.70
N ASP A 94 19.25 5.12 -14.76
CA ASP A 94 20.24 6.10 -14.31
C ASP A 94 20.55 5.93 -12.80
N ASN A 95 19.57 5.55 -11.98
CA ASN A 95 19.76 5.26 -10.56
C ASN A 95 20.60 3.99 -10.35
N PHE A 96 20.28 2.91 -11.08
CA PHE A 96 21.02 1.65 -10.99
C PHE A 96 22.47 1.77 -11.49
N GLU A 97 22.71 2.56 -12.53
CA GLU A 97 24.06 2.86 -13.02
C GLU A 97 24.90 3.65 -12.02
N LYS A 98 24.27 4.55 -11.25
CA LYS A 98 24.93 5.29 -10.16
C LYS A 98 25.20 4.41 -8.94
N ASP A 99 24.26 3.55 -8.58
CA ASP A 99 24.36 2.67 -7.41
C ASP A 99 23.84 1.25 -7.73
N PRO A 100 24.75 0.32 -8.08
CA PRO A 100 24.38 -1.08 -8.34
C PRO A 100 23.85 -1.85 -7.13
N SER A 101 23.93 -1.28 -5.91
CA SER A 101 23.32 -1.88 -4.70
C SER A 101 21.81 -1.67 -4.62
N LEU A 102 21.23 -0.85 -5.51
CA LEU A 102 19.79 -0.68 -5.68
C LEU A 102 19.20 -1.92 -6.38
N ILE A 103 18.69 -2.86 -5.58
CA ILE A 103 18.14 -4.13 -6.12
C ILE A 103 16.84 -3.90 -6.90
N TRP A 104 15.83 -3.34 -6.22
CA TRP A 104 14.48 -3.17 -6.78
C TRP A 104 14.04 -1.71 -6.69
N GLN A 105 13.58 -1.19 -7.82
CA GLN A 105 12.92 0.11 -7.91
C GLN A 105 11.54 -0.13 -8.49
N TYR A 106 10.51 0.47 -7.89
CA TYR A 106 9.15 0.24 -8.34
C TYR A 106 8.25 1.46 -8.20
N PHE A 107 7.19 1.46 -9.00
CA PHE A 107 6.13 2.45 -9.00
C PHE A 107 4.78 1.73 -8.99
N GLY A 108 4.00 1.95 -7.92
CA GLY A 108 2.62 1.49 -7.80
C GLY A 108 1.66 2.63 -8.14
N SER A 109 0.72 2.38 -9.04
CA SER A 109 -0.31 3.34 -9.39
C SER A 109 -1.57 3.14 -8.56
N ALA A 110 -2.26 4.25 -8.24
CA ALA A 110 -3.62 4.22 -7.70
C ALA A 110 -4.62 3.49 -8.62
N LYS A 111 -4.31 3.37 -9.92
CA LYS A 111 -5.11 2.60 -10.88
C LYS A 111 -4.77 1.10 -10.93
N GLY A 112 -3.91 0.61 -10.04
CA GLY A 112 -3.59 -0.81 -9.88
C GLY A 112 -2.47 -1.33 -10.79
N PHE A 113 -2.00 -0.55 -11.77
CA PHE A 113 -0.83 -0.95 -12.56
C PHE A 113 0.47 -0.73 -11.77
N PHE A 114 1.44 -1.61 -12.04
CA PHE A 114 2.72 -1.66 -11.32
C PHE A 114 3.88 -1.68 -12.32
N ARG A 115 4.94 -0.94 -12.00
CA ARG A 115 6.20 -0.92 -12.76
C ARG A 115 7.34 -1.29 -11.83
N GLN A 116 8.25 -2.11 -12.32
CA GLN A 116 9.45 -2.48 -11.59
C GLN A 116 10.68 -2.46 -12.49
N TYR A 117 11.83 -2.18 -11.89
CA TYR A 117 13.14 -2.29 -12.49
C TYR A 117 14.11 -2.98 -11.52
N PRO A 118 14.91 -3.96 -11.98
CA PRO A 118 14.83 -4.58 -13.31
C PRO A 118 13.50 -5.34 -13.51
N GLY A 119 13.11 -5.53 -14.77
CA GLY A 119 11.88 -6.24 -15.11
C GLY A 119 12.02 -7.74 -14.83
N ILE A 120 11.02 -8.34 -14.17
CA ILE A 120 10.92 -9.79 -13.98
C ILE A 120 9.69 -10.34 -14.70
N LYS A 121 9.80 -11.57 -15.18
CA LYS A 121 8.64 -12.32 -15.65
C LYS A 121 7.97 -12.98 -14.45
N TRP A 122 6.73 -12.56 -14.17
CA TRP A 122 5.93 -13.14 -13.10
C TRP A 122 5.50 -14.54 -13.49
N GLN A 123 5.54 -15.46 -12.52
CA GLN A 123 5.07 -16.82 -12.70
C GLN A 123 3.63 -16.89 -12.16
N PRO A 124 2.65 -17.26 -12.99
CA PRO A 124 1.30 -17.49 -12.50
C PRO A 124 1.25 -18.72 -11.59
N ASP A 125 0.20 -18.79 -10.78
CA ASP A 125 -0.09 -19.94 -9.94
C ASP A 125 -0.52 -21.17 -10.78
N GLU A 126 -0.83 -22.28 -10.09
CA GLU A 126 -1.31 -23.53 -10.71
C GLU A 126 -2.57 -23.34 -11.59
N HIS A 127 -3.31 -22.26 -11.39
CA HIS A 127 -4.53 -21.91 -12.12
C HIS A 127 -4.30 -20.84 -13.19
N GLY A 128 -3.06 -20.41 -13.42
CA GLY A 128 -2.74 -19.38 -14.41
C GLY A 128 -2.97 -17.95 -13.91
N VAL A 129 -3.26 -17.74 -12.63
CA VAL A 129 -3.65 -16.45 -12.05
C VAL A 129 -2.45 -15.80 -11.34
N ILE A 130 -2.31 -14.49 -11.52
CA ILE A 130 -1.35 -13.66 -10.77
C ILE A 130 -2.17 -12.77 -9.83
N ALA A 131 -2.19 -13.14 -8.54
CA ALA A 131 -2.94 -12.43 -7.50
C ALA A 131 -2.19 -11.19 -6.94
N PHE A 132 -1.31 -10.58 -7.74
CA PHE A 132 -0.55 -9.42 -7.29
C PHE A 132 -1.34 -8.12 -7.52
N ASP A 133 -1.70 -7.46 -6.42
CA ASP A 133 -2.09 -6.05 -6.41
C ASP A 133 -1.05 -5.25 -5.61
N CYS A 134 -0.57 -4.15 -6.16
CA CYS A 134 0.38 -3.25 -5.49
C CYS A 134 -0.31 -2.41 -4.40
N ARG A 135 -1.61 -2.14 -4.53
CA ARG A 135 -2.37 -1.29 -3.61
C ARG A 135 -2.57 -1.96 -2.25
N ASN A 136 -2.66 -3.28 -2.24
CA ASN A 136 -2.84 -4.09 -1.03
C ASN A 136 -1.50 -4.37 -0.31
N ARG A 137 -0.40 -3.71 -0.70
CA ARG A 137 0.91 -3.92 -0.08
C ARG A 137 1.13 -2.92 1.03
N GLU A 138 1.75 -3.38 2.11
CA GLU A 138 2.08 -2.56 3.27
C GLU A 138 2.83 -1.27 2.87
N TRP A 139 3.86 -1.39 2.02
CA TRP A 139 4.62 -0.23 1.53
C TRP A 139 3.75 0.79 0.79
N TYR A 140 2.71 0.34 0.07
CA TYR A 140 1.81 1.24 -0.66
C TYR A 140 0.84 1.93 0.29
N ILE A 141 0.26 1.17 1.22
CA ILE A 141 -0.72 1.68 2.19
C ILE A 141 -0.08 2.70 3.13
N GLN A 142 1.11 2.40 3.64
CA GLN A 142 1.87 3.31 4.51
C GLN A 142 2.35 4.56 3.75
N ALA A 143 2.63 4.45 2.44
CA ALA A 143 2.88 5.62 1.61
C ALA A 143 1.64 6.51 1.48
N ALA A 144 0.51 5.91 1.12
CA ALA A 144 -0.72 6.61 0.79
C ALA A 144 -1.44 7.20 2.01
N THR A 145 -1.25 6.64 3.21
CA THR A 145 -2.01 7.04 4.41
C THR A 145 -1.09 7.29 5.60
N SER A 146 -1.50 8.17 6.51
CA SER A 146 -0.82 8.35 7.80
C SER A 146 -1.33 7.30 8.79
N PRO A 147 -0.60 7.07 9.92
CA PRO A 147 -1.13 6.29 11.03
C PRO A 147 -2.55 6.73 11.39
N LYS A 148 -3.41 5.76 11.67
CA LYS A 148 -4.86 5.97 11.84
C LYS A 148 -5.43 5.21 13.02
N ASP A 149 -6.34 5.86 13.73
CA ASP A 149 -7.16 5.27 14.79
C ASP A 149 -8.55 4.94 14.23
N LEU A 150 -8.87 3.65 14.09
CA LEU A 150 -10.10 3.18 13.47
C LEU A 150 -11.06 2.57 14.49
N VAL A 151 -12.34 2.93 14.39
CA VAL A 151 -13.42 2.25 15.11
C VAL A 151 -14.37 1.65 14.08
N ILE A 152 -14.48 0.33 14.08
CA ILE A 152 -15.32 -0.43 13.15
C ILE A 152 -16.64 -0.77 13.86
N LEU A 153 -17.74 -0.19 13.37
CA LEU A 153 -19.09 -0.47 13.87
C LEU A 153 -19.77 -1.52 12.98
N VAL A 154 -20.16 -2.66 13.55
CA VAL A 154 -20.77 -3.78 12.82
C VAL A 154 -22.21 -4.00 13.28
N ASP A 155 -23.17 -3.89 12.36
CA ASP A 155 -24.57 -4.22 12.62
C ASP A 155 -24.77 -5.74 12.74
N LEU A 156 -25.34 -6.18 13.88
CA LEU A 156 -25.74 -7.57 14.16
C LEU A 156 -27.26 -7.74 14.25
N SER A 157 -28.02 -6.77 13.77
CA SER A 157 -29.48 -6.83 13.68
C SER A 157 -29.95 -8.08 12.92
N GLY A 158 -31.21 -8.45 13.13
CA GLY A 158 -31.80 -9.62 12.48
C GLY A 158 -31.68 -9.62 10.95
N SER A 159 -31.67 -8.44 10.33
CA SER A 159 -31.50 -8.27 8.88
C SER A 159 -30.11 -8.63 8.36
N MET A 160 -29.10 -8.70 9.23
CA MET A 160 -27.74 -9.05 8.84
C MET A 160 -27.50 -10.56 8.80
N LYS A 161 -28.44 -11.39 9.28
CA LYS A 161 -28.29 -12.86 9.29
C LYS A 161 -28.05 -13.43 7.89
N GLY A 162 -27.26 -14.51 7.84
CA GLY A 162 -26.94 -15.22 6.60
C GLY A 162 -25.81 -14.56 5.81
N LEU A 163 -26.02 -14.39 4.49
CA LEU A 163 -24.98 -13.92 3.57
C LEU A 163 -24.46 -12.52 3.91
N ARG A 164 -25.31 -11.62 4.42
CA ARG A 164 -24.92 -10.24 4.77
C ARG A 164 -23.87 -10.22 5.88
N LEU A 165 -24.04 -11.01 6.94
CA LEU A 165 -23.04 -11.13 8.00
C LEU A 165 -21.73 -11.73 7.48
N THR A 166 -21.80 -12.70 6.56
CA THR A 166 -20.59 -13.27 5.94
C THR A 166 -19.82 -12.23 5.13
N ILE A 167 -20.53 -11.42 4.33
CA ILE A 167 -19.92 -10.31 3.57
C ILE A 167 -19.37 -9.25 4.53
N ALA A 168 -20.11 -8.90 5.59
CA ALA A 168 -19.65 -7.95 6.60
C ALA A 168 -18.37 -8.43 7.28
N ARG A 169 -18.31 -9.71 7.70
CA ARG A 169 -17.11 -10.32 8.29
C ARG A 169 -15.93 -10.30 7.33
N GLN A 170 -16.15 -10.63 6.06
CA GLN A 170 -15.10 -10.56 5.03
C GLN A 170 -14.63 -9.12 4.80
N THR A 171 -15.55 -8.16 4.82
CA THR A 171 -15.26 -6.72 4.69
C THR A 171 -14.41 -6.24 5.85
N VAL A 172 -14.77 -6.58 7.09
CA VAL A 172 -13.98 -6.25 8.28
C VAL A 172 -12.59 -6.88 8.20
N SER A 173 -12.49 -8.16 7.84
CA SER A 173 -11.19 -8.82 7.63
C SER A 173 -10.36 -8.09 6.59
N SER A 174 -10.96 -7.70 5.47
CA SER A 174 -10.26 -6.98 4.39
C SER A 174 -9.82 -5.58 4.82
N ILE A 175 -10.56 -4.90 5.71
CA ILE A 175 -10.13 -3.63 6.31
C ILE A 175 -8.95 -3.87 7.28
N LEU A 176 -9.01 -4.91 8.10
CA LEU A 176 -7.90 -5.25 9.02
C LEU A 176 -6.62 -5.59 8.27
N ASP A 177 -6.72 -6.24 7.11
CA ASP A 177 -5.58 -6.52 6.23
C ASP A 177 -4.92 -5.24 5.67
N THR A 178 -5.57 -4.08 5.77
CA THR A 178 -5.01 -2.78 5.38
C THR A 178 -4.36 -1.99 6.53
N LEU A 179 -4.29 -2.57 7.73
CA LEU A 179 -3.69 -1.89 8.88
C LEU A 179 -2.21 -2.26 9.01
N GLY A 180 -1.38 -1.25 9.26
CA GLY A 180 0.04 -1.41 9.58
C GLY A 180 0.30 -1.49 11.09
N GLY A 181 1.57 -1.63 11.48
CA GLY A 181 1.98 -1.70 12.89
C GLY A 181 1.73 -0.42 13.70
N ASP A 182 1.67 0.74 13.04
CA ASP A 182 1.43 2.04 13.67
C ASP A 182 -0.07 2.40 13.80
N ASP A 183 -0.98 1.54 13.33
CA ASP A 183 -2.42 1.80 13.34
C ASP A 183 -3.11 1.21 14.57
N PHE A 184 -4.07 1.92 15.12
CA PHE A 184 -4.92 1.43 16.21
C PHE A 184 -6.32 1.11 15.69
N PHE A 185 -6.91 0.03 16.18
CA PHE A 185 -8.29 -0.30 15.83
C PHE A 185 -9.09 -0.84 17.02
N ASN A 186 -10.40 -0.65 16.96
CA ASN A 186 -11.37 -1.33 17.82
C ASN A 186 -12.59 -1.74 16.99
N ILE A 187 -13.21 -2.87 17.34
CA ILE A 187 -14.40 -3.39 16.66
C ILE A 187 -15.54 -3.48 17.67
N ILE A 188 -16.62 -2.74 17.38
CA ILE A 188 -17.82 -2.67 18.20
C ILE A 188 -18.97 -3.20 17.36
N ALA A 189 -19.63 -4.22 17.86
CA ALA A 189 -20.82 -4.76 17.26
C ALA A 189 -22.06 -4.23 17.98
N TYR A 190 -23.14 -3.95 17.24
CA TYR A 190 -24.36 -3.40 17.82
C TYR A 190 -25.60 -4.09 17.28
N ASN A 191 -26.63 -4.17 18.11
CA ASN A 191 -27.99 -4.50 17.72
C ASN A 191 -28.96 -3.45 18.31
N GLU A 192 -29.48 -3.68 19.52
CA GLU A 192 -30.18 -2.73 20.40
C GLU A 192 -29.27 -2.27 21.56
N GLU A 193 -28.24 -3.04 21.91
CA GLU A 193 -27.20 -2.70 22.87
C GLU A 193 -25.80 -2.75 22.22
N LEU A 194 -24.82 -2.08 22.83
CA LEU A 194 -23.42 -2.07 22.38
C LEU A 194 -22.67 -3.29 22.92
N HIS A 195 -22.05 -4.06 22.04
CA HIS A 195 -21.20 -5.21 22.40
C HIS A 195 -19.81 -5.06 21.77
N TYR A 196 -18.75 -5.01 22.59
CA TYR A 196 -17.38 -5.08 22.08
C TYR A 196 -17.09 -6.49 21.55
N VAL A 197 -16.49 -6.60 20.37
CA VAL A 197 -16.16 -7.91 19.77
C VAL A 197 -15.06 -8.61 20.55
N GLU A 198 -14.13 -7.85 21.11
CA GLU A 198 -13.07 -8.33 22.00
C GLU A 198 -13.26 -7.76 23.42
N PRO A 199 -13.56 -8.61 24.43
CA PRO A 199 -13.85 -8.16 25.80
C PRO A 199 -12.70 -7.41 26.48
N CYS A 200 -11.45 -7.58 26.03
CA CYS A 200 -10.31 -6.87 26.61
C CYS A 200 -10.12 -5.43 26.07
N LEU A 201 -10.83 -5.03 25.01
CA LEU A 201 -10.83 -3.66 24.45
C LEU A 201 -11.88 -2.75 25.11
N ASN A 202 -12.33 -3.11 26.31
CA ASN A 202 -13.48 -2.50 27.00
C ASN A 202 -13.17 -1.06 27.45
N GLY A 203 -13.62 -0.07 26.67
CA GLY A 203 -13.64 1.33 27.09
C GLY A 203 -12.36 2.12 26.87
N THR A 204 -11.43 1.67 26.02
CA THR A 204 -10.30 2.51 25.57
C THR A 204 -10.82 3.57 24.60
N LEU A 205 -11.47 4.60 25.15
CA LEU A 205 -11.91 5.78 24.43
C LEU A 205 -10.73 6.74 24.24
N VAL A 206 -10.55 7.24 23.03
CA VAL A 206 -9.56 8.26 22.71
C VAL A 206 -9.97 9.59 23.37
N GLN A 207 -9.02 10.30 23.98
CA GLN A 207 -9.27 11.61 24.59
C GLN A 207 -9.76 12.61 23.53
N ALA A 208 -10.91 13.25 23.77
CA ALA A 208 -11.52 14.18 22.82
C ALA A 208 -10.88 15.59 22.89
N ASP A 209 -9.67 15.73 22.36
CA ASP A 209 -9.03 17.04 22.15
C ASP A 209 -9.54 17.70 20.86
N VAL A 210 -9.34 19.03 20.70
CA VAL A 210 -9.76 19.79 19.49
C VAL A 210 -9.35 19.14 18.15
N PRO A 211 -8.16 18.52 17.99
CA PRO A 211 -7.82 17.74 16.80
C PRO A 211 -8.62 16.43 16.62
N ASN A 212 -9.08 15.78 17.70
CA ASN A 212 -9.84 14.52 17.67
C ASN A 212 -11.33 14.70 17.36
N LYS A 213 -11.76 15.95 17.08
CA LYS A 213 -13.14 16.27 16.67
C LYS A 213 -13.39 16.07 15.17
N ASP A 214 -12.35 15.93 14.35
CA ASP A 214 -12.49 15.78 12.89
C ASP A 214 -12.58 14.29 12.50
N VAL A 215 -13.67 13.64 12.92
CA VAL A 215 -13.95 12.23 12.63
C VAL A 215 -14.47 12.07 11.21
N ARG A 216 -14.03 11.03 10.51
CA ARG A 216 -14.54 10.64 9.19
C ARG A 216 -15.40 9.40 9.28
N ILE A 217 -16.58 9.41 8.64
CA ILE A 217 -17.51 8.28 8.67
C ILE A 217 -17.60 7.62 7.30
N PHE A 218 -17.27 6.32 7.25
CA PHE A 218 -17.29 5.49 6.04
C PHE A 218 -18.37 4.40 6.15
N PRO A 219 -19.61 4.68 5.72
CA PRO A 219 -20.67 3.68 5.75
C PRO A 219 -20.57 2.69 4.59
N TYR A 220 -20.57 1.40 4.93
CA TYR A 220 -20.63 0.28 3.99
C TYR A 220 -22.03 -0.32 3.97
N LEU A 221 -22.73 -0.20 2.83
CA LEU A 221 -24.02 -0.86 2.62
C LEU A 221 -23.79 -2.29 2.13
N ILE A 222 -24.21 -3.27 2.92
CA ILE A 222 -24.08 -4.69 2.57
C ILE A 222 -25.35 -5.20 1.90
N GLY A 223 -25.21 -5.69 0.67
CA GLY A 223 -26.29 -6.24 -0.15
C GLY A 223 -26.80 -5.29 -1.23
N ARG A 224 -27.76 -5.78 -2.02
CA ARG A 224 -28.27 -5.11 -3.22
C ARG A 224 -29.41 -4.12 -2.93
N GLU A 225 -29.97 -4.15 -1.73
CA GLU A 225 -31.11 -3.29 -1.36
C GLU A 225 -30.65 -1.86 -1.10
N SER A 226 -31.23 -0.91 -1.84
CA SER A 226 -30.85 0.52 -1.80
C SER A 226 -31.72 1.38 -0.88
N ALA A 227 -32.71 0.80 -0.19
CA ALA A 227 -33.70 1.55 0.60
C ALA A 227 -33.06 2.47 1.67
N PHE A 228 -31.87 2.11 2.15
CA PHE A 228 -31.13 2.87 3.17
C PHE A 228 -29.93 3.64 2.60
N ALA A 229 -29.66 3.54 1.30
CA ALA A 229 -28.47 4.11 0.68
C ALA A 229 -28.42 5.63 0.80
N GLU A 230 -29.56 6.32 0.75
CA GLU A 230 -29.62 7.78 0.85
C GLU A 230 -29.20 8.28 2.25
N ASN A 231 -29.68 7.63 3.31
CA ASN A 231 -29.30 7.97 4.68
C ASN A 231 -27.81 7.70 4.94
N LEU A 232 -27.30 6.57 4.46
CA LEU A 232 -25.88 6.24 4.55
C LEU A 232 -25.01 7.24 3.77
N LYS A 233 -25.44 7.63 2.55
CA LYS A 233 -24.76 8.67 1.77
C LYS A 233 -24.74 10.01 2.50
N TRP A 234 -25.86 10.41 3.11
CA TRP A 234 -25.92 11.63 3.89
C TRP A 234 -24.93 11.61 5.06
N MET A 235 -24.86 10.50 5.81
CA MET A 235 -23.88 10.34 6.90
C MET A 235 -22.44 10.45 6.42
N ALA A 236 -22.09 9.83 5.28
CA ALA A 236 -20.77 9.94 4.69
C ALA A 236 -20.43 11.39 4.32
N CYS A 237 -21.33 12.06 3.60
CA CYS A 237 -21.15 13.44 3.13
C CYS A 237 -21.02 14.44 4.29
N ALA A 238 -21.86 14.31 5.32
CA ALA A 238 -21.84 15.19 6.49
C ALA A 238 -20.53 15.10 7.28
N ASN A 239 -19.82 13.96 7.20
CA ASN A 239 -18.64 13.67 7.98
C ASN A 239 -17.39 13.45 7.11
N LYS A 240 -17.30 14.10 5.94
CA LYS A 240 -16.11 14.09 5.06
C LYS A 240 -15.58 12.67 4.71
N GLY A 241 -16.47 11.68 4.71
CA GLY A 241 -16.14 10.29 4.45
C GLY A 241 -16.51 9.86 3.04
N TYR A 242 -16.76 8.56 2.87
CA TYR A 242 -17.13 7.97 1.58
C TYR A 242 -18.15 6.85 1.76
N PHE A 243 -19.14 6.81 0.88
CA PHE A 243 -20.17 5.79 0.88
C PHE A 243 -19.83 4.71 -0.15
N THR A 244 -19.88 3.45 0.28
CA THR A 244 -19.64 2.31 -0.59
C THR A 244 -20.70 1.24 -0.42
N GLN A 245 -21.10 0.60 -1.51
CA GLN A 245 -22.05 -0.51 -1.51
C GLN A 245 -21.36 -1.79 -1.94
N ILE A 246 -21.41 -2.81 -1.09
CA ILE A 246 -20.82 -4.13 -1.35
C ILE A 246 -21.95 -5.13 -1.54
N SER A 247 -22.13 -5.57 -2.78
CA SER A 247 -23.20 -6.49 -3.14
C SER A 247 -22.77 -7.96 -3.01
N THR A 248 -21.50 -8.25 -3.28
CA THR A 248 -20.97 -9.61 -3.32
C THR A 248 -19.61 -9.71 -2.62
N LEU A 249 -19.15 -10.95 -2.35
CA LEU A 249 -17.82 -11.20 -1.78
C LEU A 249 -16.67 -10.77 -2.71
N ALA A 250 -16.89 -10.81 -4.03
CA ALA A 250 -15.89 -10.40 -5.00
C ALA A 250 -15.65 -8.88 -4.96
N ASP A 251 -16.70 -8.11 -4.70
CA ASP A 251 -16.63 -6.64 -4.69
C ASP A 251 -15.92 -6.09 -3.44
N VAL A 252 -15.70 -6.91 -2.41
CA VAL A 252 -15.18 -6.45 -1.10
C VAL A 252 -13.81 -5.79 -1.27
N GLN A 253 -12.90 -6.46 -1.97
CA GLN A 253 -11.49 -6.03 -2.06
C GLN A 253 -11.36 -4.67 -2.75
N GLU A 254 -12.02 -4.46 -3.89
CA GLU A 254 -11.96 -3.19 -4.62
C GLU A 254 -12.61 -2.04 -3.82
N ASN A 255 -13.75 -2.32 -3.20
CA ASN A 255 -14.54 -1.32 -2.48
C ASN A 255 -13.93 -0.89 -1.14
N VAL A 256 -13.19 -1.76 -0.47
CA VAL A 256 -12.46 -1.40 0.75
C VAL A 256 -11.33 -0.43 0.40
N MET A 257 -10.63 -0.60 -0.71
CA MET A 257 -9.47 0.25 -1.03
C MET A 257 -9.82 1.73 -1.28
N GLU A 258 -11.09 2.06 -1.57
CA GLU A 258 -11.55 3.43 -1.79
C GLU A 258 -11.40 4.35 -0.57
N TYR A 259 -11.49 3.83 0.66
CA TYR A 259 -11.35 4.68 1.85
C TYR A 259 -9.92 5.25 1.97
N LEU A 260 -8.91 4.49 1.54
CA LEU A 260 -7.50 4.92 1.54
C LEU A 260 -7.32 6.15 0.63
N HIS A 261 -8.01 6.22 -0.51
CA HIS A 261 -7.99 7.39 -1.40
C HIS A 261 -8.57 8.66 -0.75
N VAL A 262 -9.47 8.52 0.23
CA VAL A 262 -10.01 9.66 0.98
C VAL A 262 -9.07 10.09 2.10
N LEU A 263 -8.38 9.12 2.73
CA LEU A 263 -7.37 9.37 3.74
C LEU A 263 -6.08 9.95 3.18
N SER A 264 -5.74 9.69 1.92
CA SER A 264 -4.54 10.27 1.28
C SER A 264 -4.69 11.75 0.94
N ARG A 265 -5.91 12.29 0.78
CA ARG A 265 -6.15 13.66 0.33
C ARG A 265 -5.42 14.75 1.14
N PRO A 266 -5.41 14.71 2.50
CA PRO A 266 -4.65 15.69 3.29
C PRO A 266 -3.14 15.58 3.07
N LYS A 267 -2.58 14.37 2.99
CA LYS A 267 -1.16 14.15 2.68
C LYS A 267 -0.78 14.74 1.32
N VAL A 268 -1.67 14.63 0.33
CA VAL A 268 -1.48 15.19 -1.03
C VAL A 268 -1.59 16.73 -1.07
N ILE A 269 -2.26 17.35 -0.09
CA ILE A 269 -2.34 18.82 0.03
C ILE A 269 -1.08 19.34 0.72
N ASP A 270 -0.54 18.57 1.66
CA ASP A 270 0.73 18.87 2.28
C ASP A 270 1.85 18.84 1.23
N GLN A 271 2.71 19.86 1.22
CA GLN A 271 3.77 19.96 0.21
C GLN A 271 5.03 19.20 0.66
N GLU A 272 5.14 18.93 1.95
CA GLU A 272 6.20 18.15 2.57
C GLU A 272 5.83 16.67 2.48
N HIS A 273 6.62 15.92 1.72
CA HIS A 273 6.42 14.48 1.55
C HIS A 273 7.68 13.82 2.09
N ASP A 274 7.59 13.32 3.31
CA ASP A 274 8.69 12.62 3.95
C ASP A 274 8.90 11.24 3.32
N THR A 275 10.16 10.83 3.26
CA THR A 275 10.53 9.46 2.91
C THR A 275 10.51 8.62 4.16
N VAL A 276 9.68 7.59 4.19
CA VAL A 276 9.51 6.71 5.35
C VAL A 276 9.87 5.28 4.95
N TRP A 277 10.49 4.58 5.90
CA TRP A 277 10.82 3.17 5.75
C TRP A 277 9.66 2.31 6.25
N THR A 278 9.35 1.23 5.55
CA THR A 278 8.42 0.22 6.07
C THR A 278 8.99 -0.50 7.27
N GLU A 279 8.15 -1.27 7.96
CA GLU A 279 8.66 -2.37 8.77
C GLU A 279 9.30 -3.45 7.89
N ALA A 280 10.05 -4.36 8.51
CA ALA A 280 10.66 -5.46 7.77
C ALA A 280 9.60 -6.50 7.39
N TYR A 281 9.38 -6.70 6.09
CA TYR A 281 8.38 -7.64 5.58
C TYR A 281 8.99 -8.69 4.64
N VAL A 282 8.29 -9.80 4.44
CA VAL A 282 8.68 -10.84 3.48
C VAL A 282 7.96 -10.57 2.17
N ASP A 283 8.73 -10.27 1.12
CA ASP A 283 8.17 -10.07 -0.21
C ASP A 283 7.99 -11.42 -0.92
N ASN A 284 6.74 -11.85 -1.06
CA ASN A 284 6.40 -13.10 -1.74
C ASN A 284 6.35 -12.97 -3.27
N THR A 285 6.57 -11.77 -3.82
CA THR A 285 6.48 -11.53 -5.27
C THR A 285 7.73 -11.93 -6.03
N VAL A 286 8.87 -11.82 -5.37
CA VAL A 286 10.17 -12.17 -5.93
C VAL A 286 10.50 -13.59 -5.49
N SER A 287 9.88 -14.57 -6.16
CA SER A 287 10.28 -15.98 -6.11
C SER A 287 11.64 -16.16 -6.79
N LEU A 288 12.70 -15.53 -6.25
CA LEU A 288 14.06 -15.98 -6.47
C LEU A 288 14.33 -17.06 -5.42
N SER A 289 14.51 -18.27 -5.92
CA SER A 289 14.77 -19.50 -5.19
C SER A 289 15.79 -19.32 -4.06
N LEU A 290 15.42 -19.87 -2.88
CA LEU A 290 16.24 -20.19 -1.69
C LEU A 290 16.44 -19.19 -0.54
N CYS A 291 16.00 -17.92 -0.60
CA CYS A 291 16.03 -17.06 0.60
C CYS A 291 14.73 -16.28 0.78
N ARG A 292 14.01 -16.53 1.88
CA ARG A 292 13.01 -15.57 2.38
C ARG A 292 13.79 -14.35 2.87
N SER A 293 14.05 -13.42 1.97
CA SER A 293 14.69 -12.16 2.32
C SER A 293 13.69 -11.27 3.06
N LEU A 294 14.14 -10.66 4.16
CA LEU A 294 13.44 -9.56 4.80
C LEU A 294 13.76 -8.28 4.02
N TYR A 295 12.73 -7.52 3.69
CA TYR A 295 12.84 -6.28 2.93
C TYR A 295 12.48 -5.08 3.79
N LEU A 296 13.23 -4.00 3.59
CA LEU A 296 12.91 -2.67 4.07
C LEU A 296 12.72 -1.79 2.84
N SER A 297 11.52 -1.25 2.66
CA SER A 297 11.18 -0.45 1.49
C SER A 297 11.09 1.01 1.86
N LEU A 298 11.81 1.84 1.10
CA LEU A 298 11.68 3.28 1.18
C LEU A 298 10.57 3.72 0.25
N TYR A 299 9.56 4.40 0.78
CA TYR A 299 8.44 4.87 -0.01
C TYR A 299 8.24 6.38 0.13
N ARG A 300 7.56 6.94 -0.87
CA ARG A 300 7.16 8.35 -0.91
C ARG A 300 5.92 8.49 -1.77
N GLU A 301 4.87 9.08 -1.22
CA GLU A 301 3.71 9.46 -2.04
C GLU A 301 4.11 10.61 -2.98
N THR A 302 3.71 10.53 -4.24
CA THR A 302 3.98 11.59 -5.22
C THR A 302 2.67 12.04 -5.85
N LYS A 303 2.32 13.31 -5.65
CA LYS A 303 1.19 13.93 -6.33
C LYS A 303 1.51 14.11 -7.83
N LEU A 304 0.73 13.45 -8.67
CA LEU A 304 0.65 13.76 -10.09
C LEU A 304 -0.46 14.81 -10.22
N ILE A 305 -0.07 16.07 -10.41
CA ILE A 305 -1.02 17.16 -10.61
C ILE A 305 -1.58 17.01 -12.03
N ASN A 306 -2.87 16.71 -12.14
CA ASN A 306 -3.65 16.80 -13.39
C ASN A 306 -4.05 18.25 -13.68
#